data_AF-A0A7C9PF33-F1
#
_entry.id   AF-A0A7C9PF33-F1
#
_cell.length_a   1.000
_cell.length_b   1.000
_cell.length_c   1.000
_cell.angle_alpha   90.00
_cell.angle_beta   90.00
_cell.angle_gamma   90.00
#
_symmetry.space_group_name_H-M   'P 1'
#
loop_
_entity.id
_entity.type
_entity.pdbx_description
1 polymer ?
#
loop_
_entity_poly.entity_id
_entity_poly.type
_entity_poly.pdbx_seq_one_letter_code
_entity_poly.pdbx_strand_id
1 'polypeptide(L)'
;MDTRVPSAAAHALPPEPPAGVPLRLPVHPGRFLERQFLQPLGISQTRAAALLGVSRRRVNELVMGHRAMSPDTALRCAIAFGTTVTFWLHLQVQWDAWQAWRALRGQVRAGQPLPPVVVAGASGPSQAAARRLRRRAAAAPHTAA
;
A
#
# COMPACT_ATOMS: atom_id res chain seq x y z
N MET A 1 -14.14 -28.53 -26.81
CA MET A 1 -14.49 -27.09 -26.67
C MET A 1 -13.34 -26.40 -25.97
N ASP A 2 -12.37 -25.96 -26.79
CA ASP A 2 -11.13 -25.31 -26.35
C ASP A 2 -11.40 -24.02 -25.60
N THR A 3 -10.97 -23.96 -24.35
CA THR A 3 -10.79 -22.73 -23.58
C THR A 3 -9.60 -21.96 -24.14
N ARG A 4 -9.81 -21.22 -25.24
CA ARG A 4 -8.89 -20.16 -25.65
C ARG A 4 -9.11 -18.95 -24.77
N VAL A 5 -8.25 -18.79 -23.76
CA VAL A 5 -7.99 -17.48 -23.14
C VAL A 5 -7.39 -16.60 -24.25
N PRO A 6 -7.91 -15.38 -24.52
CA PRO A 6 -7.34 -14.51 -25.54
C PRO A 6 -5.96 -13.99 -25.08
N SER A 7 -4.92 -14.68 -25.54
CA SER A 7 -3.50 -14.38 -25.42
C SER A 7 -3.06 -13.29 -26.41
N ALA A 8 -3.49 -12.04 -26.19
CA ALA A 8 -2.90 -10.87 -26.87
C ALA A 8 -3.12 -9.52 -26.16
N ALA A 9 -4.06 -9.41 -25.22
CA ALA A 9 -4.34 -8.15 -24.51
C ALA A 9 -3.54 -7.95 -23.20
N ALA A 10 -2.65 -8.88 -22.85
CA ALA A 10 -1.98 -8.94 -21.54
C ALA A 10 -0.86 -7.90 -21.32
N HIS A 11 -0.68 -6.93 -22.21
CA HIS A 11 0.45 -5.97 -22.17
C HIS A 11 0.05 -4.49 -22.03
N ALA A 12 -1.25 -4.15 -22.01
CA ALA A 12 -1.69 -2.78 -21.83
C ALA A 12 -2.20 -2.56 -20.40
N LEU A 13 -1.68 -1.52 -19.73
CA LEU A 13 -2.23 -1.06 -18.45
C LEU A 13 -3.71 -0.71 -18.64
N PRO A 14 -4.62 -1.06 -17.70
CA PRO A 14 -6.03 -0.70 -17.86
C PRO A 14 -6.22 0.81 -18.02
N PRO A 15 -7.23 1.25 -18.80
CA PRO A 15 -7.47 2.68 -19.04
C PRO A 15 -7.81 3.41 -17.74
N GLU A 16 -8.51 2.70 -16.85
CA GLU A 16 -8.90 3.17 -15.53
C GLU A 16 -8.02 2.56 -14.43
N PRO A 17 -7.74 3.31 -13.36
CA PRO A 17 -7.03 2.79 -12.22
C PRO A 17 -7.80 1.65 -11.53
N PRO A 18 -7.09 0.70 -10.89
CA PRO A 18 -7.73 -0.33 -10.08
C PRO A 18 -8.43 0.29 -8.86
N ALA A 19 -9.38 -0.47 -8.28
CA ALA A 19 -10.10 -0.04 -7.08
C ALA A 19 -9.12 0.34 -5.94
N GLY A 20 -9.42 1.43 -5.25
CA GLY A 20 -8.58 1.97 -4.17
C GLY A 20 -7.50 2.97 -4.62
N VAL A 21 -7.31 3.16 -5.92
CA VAL A 21 -6.49 4.26 -6.47
C VAL A 21 -7.42 5.43 -6.82
N PRO A 22 -7.16 6.66 -6.33
CA PRO A 22 -7.94 7.84 -6.71
C PRO A 22 -7.92 8.12 -8.22
N LEU A 23 -9.03 8.67 -8.75
CA LEU A 23 -9.07 9.19 -10.12
C LEU A 23 -8.36 10.54 -10.27
N ARG A 24 -8.42 11.38 -9.21
CA ARG A 24 -7.80 12.72 -9.17
C ARG A 24 -6.63 12.72 -8.21
N LEU A 25 -5.70 13.67 -8.40
CA LEU A 25 -4.57 13.88 -7.50
C LEU A 25 -5.07 14.08 -6.06
N PRO A 26 -4.81 13.14 -5.13
CA PRO A 26 -5.14 13.31 -3.73
C PRO A 26 -4.22 14.37 -3.08
N VAL A 27 -4.59 14.85 -1.91
CA VAL A 27 -3.72 15.76 -1.13
C VAL A 27 -2.80 14.94 -0.24
N HIS A 28 -1.49 15.25 -0.26
CA HIS A 28 -0.53 14.60 0.64
C HIS A 28 -0.93 14.82 2.11
N PRO A 29 -0.86 13.81 3.00
CA PRO A 29 -1.32 13.92 4.38
C PRO A 29 -0.72 15.08 5.16
N GLY A 30 0.55 15.40 4.93
CA GLY A 30 1.19 16.53 5.59
C GLY A 30 0.72 17.91 5.10
N ARG A 31 0.39 18.05 3.81
CA ARG A 31 -0.23 19.28 3.28
C ARG A 31 -1.66 19.42 3.79
N PHE A 32 -2.36 18.30 3.93
CA PHE A 32 -3.68 18.25 4.54
C PHE A 32 -3.61 18.68 6.01
N LEU A 33 -2.68 18.13 6.79
CA LEU A 33 -2.42 18.52 8.18
C LEU A 33 -2.19 20.02 8.31
N GLU A 34 -1.32 20.59 7.48
CA GLU A 34 -1.03 22.03 7.50
C GLU A 34 -2.30 22.87 7.23
N ARG A 35 -3.01 22.57 6.15
CA ARG A 35 -4.14 23.39 5.67
C ARG A 35 -5.39 23.26 6.52
N GLN A 36 -5.65 22.06 7.06
CA GLN A 36 -6.91 21.76 7.73
C GLN A 36 -6.82 21.83 9.25
N PHE A 37 -5.61 21.74 9.82
CA PHE A 37 -5.43 21.81 11.27
C PHE A 37 -4.47 22.92 11.68
N LEU A 38 -3.26 22.96 11.13
CA LEU A 38 -2.25 23.90 11.65
C LEU A 38 -2.60 25.36 11.35
N GLN A 39 -2.94 25.68 10.10
CA GLN A 39 -3.29 27.04 9.68
C GLN A 39 -4.57 27.55 10.37
N PRO A 40 -5.71 26.81 10.40
CA PRO A 40 -6.92 27.28 11.05
C PRO A 40 -6.77 27.46 12.57
N LEU A 41 -5.91 26.67 13.21
CA LEU A 41 -5.65 26.75 14.65
C LEU A 41 -4.51 27.72 15.01
N GLY A 42 -3.87 28.37 14.03
CA GLY A 42 -2.72 29.25 14.27
C GLY A 42 -1.50 28.53 14.87
N ILE A 43 -1.35 27.22 14.61
CA ILE A 43 -0.26 26.40 15.13
C ILE A 43 0.92 26.45 14.16
N SER A 44 2.07 26.96 14.61
CA SER A 44 3.30 26.89 13.84
C SER A 44 3.83 25.45 13.76
N GLN A 45 4.65 25.13 12.75
CA GLN A 45 5.28 23.81 12.64
C GLN A 45 6.15 23.46 13.86
N THR A 46 6.76 24.46 14.51
CA THR A 46 7.51 24.27 15.76
C THR A 46 6.60 23.83 16.90
N ARG A 47 5.45 24.50 17.06
CA ARG A 47 4.45 24.13 18.07
C ARG A 47 3.83 22.76 17.76
N ALA A 48 3.54 22.46 16.50
CA ALA A 48 3.08 21.14 16.08
C ALA A 48 4.11 20.04 16.40
N ALA A 49 5.40 20.30 16.19
CA ALA A 49 6.46 19.35 16.54
C ALA A 49 6.47 19.02 18.04
N ALA A 50 6.32 20.05 18.88
CA ALA A 50 6.18 19.88 20.33
C ALA A 50 4.91 19.11 20.71
N LEU A 51 3.75 19.46 20.14
CA LEU A 51 2.47 18.79 20.38
C LEU A 51 2.51 17.30 19.99
N LEU A 52 3.15 16.98 18.87
CA LEU A 52 3.27 15.61 18.37
C LEU A 52 4.42 14.85 19.04
N GLY A 53 5.32 15.50 19.78
CA GLY A 53 6.51 14.89 20.36
C GLY A 53 7.49 14.34 19.30
N VAL A 54 7.68 15.08 18.20
CA VAL A 54 8.60 14.72 17.11
C VAL A 54 9.50 15.90 16.74
N SER A 55 10.55 15.67 15.94
CA SER A 55 11.43 16.77 15.51
C SER A 55 10.71 17.74 14.56
N ARG A 56 11.04 19.04 14.66
CA ARG A 56 10.56 20.07 13.72
C ARG A 56 10.86 19.71 12.26
N ARG A 57 12.04 19.13 12.01
CA ARG A 57 12.42 18.63 10.68
C ARG A 57 11.42 17.60 10.16
N ARG A 58 10.97 16.65 10.99
CA ARG A 58 9.98 15.64 10.60
C ARG A 58 8.67 16.30 10.18
N VAL A 59 8.18 17.28 10.94
CA VAL A 59 6.96 18.03 10.62
C VAL A 59 7.14 18.80 9.30
N ASN A 60 8.26 19.48 9.11
CA ASN A 60 8.55 20.21 7.88
C ASN A 60 8.59 19.29 6.65
N GLU A 61 9.31 18.16 6.72
CA GLU A 61 9.36 17.17 5.63
C GLU A 61 7.96 16.62 5.30
N LEU A 62 7.14 16.38 6.32
CA LEU A 62 5.77 15.90 6.17
C LEU A 62 4.92 16.95 5.44
N VAL A 63 4.93 18.20 5.91
CA VAL A 63 4.18 19.33 5.32
C VAL A 63 4.59 19.60 3.88
N MET A 64 5.89 19.57 3.57
CA MET A 64 6.39 19.75 2.21
C MET A 64 5.98 18.60 1.27
N GLY A 65 5.61 17.44 1.82
CA GLY A 65 5.28 16.25 1.06
C GLY A 65 6.49 15.41 0.68
N HIS A 66 7.62 15.61 1.37
CA HIS A 66 8.87 14.87 1.16
C HIS A 66 8.96 13.61 2.04
N ARG A 67 8.09 13.50 3.04
CA ARG A 67 8.01 12.36 3.96
C ARG A 67 6.59 11.83 4.03
N ALA A 68 6.44 10.52 3.90
CA ALA A 68 5.19 9.82 4.16
C ALA A 68 4.80 9.90 5.65
N MET A 69 3.49 9.95 5.91
CA MET A 69 2.92 9.83 7.23
C MET A 69 3.04 8.37 7.73
N SER A 70 3.86 8.16 8.76
CA SER A 70 4.00 6.85 9.40
C SER A 70 2.82 6.53 10.34
N PRO A 71 2.58 5.25 10.69
CA PRO A 71 1.61 4.88 11.72
C PRO A 71 1.84 5.56 13.08
N ASP A 72 3.09 5.69 13.52
CA ASP A 72 3.47 6.44 14.74
C ASP A 72 3.01 7.92 14.65
N THR A 73 3.25 8.57 13.49
CA THR A 73 2.83 9.96 13.29
C THR A 73 1.32 10.09 13.22
N ALA A 74 0.64 9.15 12.57
CA ALA A 74 -0.82 9.11 12.48
C ALA A 74 -1.47 8.95 13.87
N LEU A 75 -0.90 8.12 14.74
CA LEU A 75 -1.35 7.95 16.12
C LEU A 75 -1.18 9.24 16.94
N ARG A 76 -0.03 9.91 16.80
CA ARG A 76 0.23 11.21 17.44
C ARG A 76 -0.76 12.28 16.96
N CYS A 77 -1.03 12.35 15.66
CA CYS A 77 -2.02 13.28 15.11
C CYS A 77 -3.45 12.97 15.57
N ALA A 78 -3.82 11.68 15.64
CA ALA A 78 -5.12 11.26 16.14
C ALA A 78 -5.37 11.74 17.57
N ILE A 79 -4.37 11.56 18.45
CA ILE A 79 -4.42 12.04 19.83
C ILE A 79 -4.44 13.57 19.89
N ALA A 80 -3.56 14.25 19.14
CA ALA A 80 -3.41 15.70 19.23
C ALA A 80 -4.60 16.49 18.66
N PHE A 81 -5.30 15.95 17.66
CA PHE A 81 -6.36 16.66 16.93
C PHE A 81 -7.75 16.03 17.08
N GLY A 82 -7.89 15.00 17.92
CA GLY A 82 -9.19 14.34 18.16
C GLY A 82 -9.74 13.63 16.93
N THR A 83 -8.88 13.02 16.11
CA THR A 83 -9.27 12.26 14.93
C THR A 83 -8.94 10.77 15.09
N THR A 84 -9.14 9.96 14.06
CA THR A 84 -8.74 8.54 14.07
C THR A 84 -7.39 8.32 13.39
N VAL A 85 -6.71 7.21 13.75
CA VAL A 85 -5.48 6.78 13.07
C VAL A 85 -5.76 6.39 11.61
N THR A 86 -6.89 5.71 11.38
CA THR A 86 -7.32 5.26 10.05
C THR A 86 -7.56 6.42 9.09
N PHE A 87 -8.10 7.54 9.58
CA PHE A 87 -8.27 8.76 8.80
C PHE A 87 -6.95 9.22 8.15
N TRP A 88 -5.91 9.35 8.97
CA TRP A 88 -4.58 9.76 8.54
C TRP A 88 -3.91 8.76 7.60
N LEU A 89 -3.99 7.47 7.93
CA LEU A 89 -3.41 6.41 7.09
C LEU A 89 -4.14 6.26 5.76
N HIS A 90 -5.45 6.47 5.71
CA HIS A 90 -6.19 6.48 4.44
C HIS A 90 -5.68 7.59 3.52
N LEU A 91 -5.42 8.80 4.02
CA LEU A 91 -4.84 9.87 3.19
C LEU A 91 -3.50 9.43 2.59
N GLN A 92 -2.66 8.75 3.37
CA GLN A 92 -1.36 8.25 2.91
C GLN A 92 -1.52 7.17 1.83
N VAL A 93 -2.40 6.19 2.07
CA VAL A 93 -2.68 5.12 1.10
C VAL A 93 -3.19 5.69 -0.22
N GLN A 94 -4.14 6.63 -0.19
CA GLN A 94 -4.67 7.25 -1.40
C GLN A 94 -3.55 8.00 -2.16
N TRP A 95 -2.70 8.75 -1.45
CA TRP A 95 -1.56 9.44 -2.04
C TRP A 95 -0.59 8.48 -2.71
N ASP A 96 -0.13 7.46 -2.00
CA ASP A 96 0.86 6.51 -2.50
C ASP A 96 0.31 5.70 -3.69
N ALA A 97 -0.93 5.24 -3.60
CA ALA A 97 -1.61 4.50 -4.66
C ALA A 97 -1.70 5.34 -5.95
N TRP A 98 -2.05 6.62 -5.84
CA TRP A 98 -2.10 7.53 -6.98
C TRP A 98 -0.73 7.81 -7.59
N GLN A 99 0.30 8.05 -6.77
CA GLN A 99 1.67 8.29 -7.25
C GLN A 99 2.21 7.06 -7.98
N ALA A 100 2.03 5.86 -7.40
CA ALA A 100 2.44 4.59 -8.00
C ALA A 100 1.74 4.35 -9.33
N TRP A 101 0.42 4.54 -9.39
CA TRP A 101 -0.35 4.43 -10.62
C TRP A 101 0.15 5.39 -11.71
N ARG A 102 0.39 6.65 -11.36
CA ARG A 102 0.92 7.65 -12.30
C ARG A 102 2.31 7.28 -12.82
N ALA A 103 3.18 6.79 -11.96
CA ALA A 103 4.52 6.34 -12.35
C ALA A 103 4.44 5.16 -13.33
N LEU A 104 3.59 4.17 -13.03
CA LEU A 104 3.38 2.99 -13.86
C LEU A 104 2.85 3.36 -15.26
N ARG A 105 1.88 4.28 -15.32
CA ARG A 105 1.41 4.86 -16.60
C ARG A 105 2.52 5.54 -17.37
N GLY A 106 3.43 6.24 -16.68
CA GLY A 106 4.60 6.88 -17.29
C GLY A 106 5.54 5.86 -17.92
N GLN A 107 5.84 4.76 -17.22
CA GLN A 107 6.70 3.68 -17.71
C GLN A 107 6.13 3.02 -18.97
N VAL A 108 4.84 2.67 -18.96
CA VAL A 108 4.16 2.05 -20.10
C VAL A 108 4.14 2.99 -21.31
N ARG A 109 3.90 4.29 -21.10
CA ARG A 109 3.97 5.30 -22.17
C ARG A 109 5.38 5.47 -22.74
N ALA A 110 6.40 5.26 -21.91
CA ALA A 110 7.81 5.27 -22.33
C ALA A 110 8.24 3.95 -23.02
N GLY A 111 7.31 3.00 -23.23
CA GLY A 111 7.59 1.71 -23.85
C GLY A 111 8.31 0.71 -22.94
N GLN A 112 8.44 0.99 -21.63
CA GLN A 112 8.99 0.03 -20.69
C GLN A 112 7.95 -1.05 -20.39
N PRO A 113 8.31 -2.35 -20.52
CA PRO A 113 7.40 -3.43 -20.19
C PRO A 113 7.13 -3.43 -18.69
N LEU A 114 5.87 -3.69 -18.32
CA LEU A 114 5.51 -3.93 -16.92
C LEU A 114 6.27 -5.17 -16.41
N PRO A 115 6.74 -5.19 -15.15
CA PRO A 115 7.23 -6.41 -14.58
C PRO A 115 6.12 -7.48 -14.70
N PRO A 116 6.46 -8.73 -15.04
CA PRO A 116 5.45 -9.76 -15.21
C PRO A 116 4.64 -9.86 -13.93
N VAL A 117 3.33 -9.59 -14.03
CA VAL A 117 2.39 -9.84 -12.93
C VAL A 117 2.29 -11.35 -12.80
N VAL A 118 3.19 -11.95 -12.03
CA VAL A 118 3.09 -13.36 -11.65
C VAL A 118 1.95 -13.44 -10.66
N VAL A 119 0.76 -13.76 -11.16
CA VAL A 119 -0.34 -14.19 -10.30
C VAL A 119 0.11 -15.51 -9.68
N ALA A 120 0.60 -15.46 -8.44
CA ALA A 120 0.93 -16.64 -7.65
C ALA A 120 -0.38 -17.39 -7.35
N GLY A 121 -0.83 -18.21 -8.31
CA GLY A 121 -2.17 -18.77 -8.30
C GLY A 121 -2.51 -19.65 -9.50
N ALA A 122 -1.57 -20.47 -9.99
CA ALA A 122 -1.90 -21.65 -10.81
C ALA A 122 -1.06 -22.89 -10.45
N SER A 123 -0.44 -22.88 -9.27
CA SER A 123 0.19 -24.06 -8.68
C SER A 123 -0.16 -24.08 -7.20
N GLY A 124 -1.39 -24.52 -6.91
CA GLY A 124 -1.66 -25.12 -5.61
C GLY A 124 -0.63 -26.22 -5.34
N PRO A 125 -0.33 -26.57 -4.07
CA PRO A 125 0.60 -27.64 -3.78
C PRO A 125 0.13 -28.88 -4.55
N SER A 126 0.96 -29.34 -5.49
CA SER A 126 0.66 -30.51 -6.29
C SER A 126 0.16 -31.63 -5.37
N GLN A 127 -1.02 -32.19 -5.66
CA GLN A 127 -1.56 -33.34 -4.92
C GLN A 127 -0.53 -34.50 -4.82
N ALA A 128 0.48 -34.52 -5.69
CA ALA A 128 1.60 -35.45 -5.63
C ALA A 128 2.48 -35.27 -4.38
N ALA A 129 2.65 -34.06 -3.83
CA ALA A 129 3.38 -33.84 -2.58
C ALA A 129 2.57 -34.31 -1.36
N ALA A 130 1.25 -34.06 -1.35
CA ALA A 130 0.36 -34.51 -0.29
C ALA A 130 0.22 -36.05 -0.23
N ARG A 131 0.22 -36.75 -1.38
CA ARG A 131 0.19 -38.23 -1.41
C ARG A 131 1.49 -38.88 -0.91
N ARG A 132 2.65 -38.25 -1.11
CA ARG A 132 3.95 -38.78 -0.61
C ARG A 132 4.06 -38.69 0.91
N LEU A 133 3.57 -37.62 1.53
CA LEU A 133 3.52 -37.51 2.99
C LEU A 133 2.53 -38.50 3.62
N ARG A 134 1.37 -38.73 2.99
CA ARG A 134 0.38 -39.71 3.50
C ARG A 134 0.86 -41.16 3.38
N ARG A 135 1.64 -41.51 2.35
CA ARG A 135 2.22 -42.87 2.22
C ARG A 135 3.36 -43.13 3.21
N ARG A 136 4.06 -42.11 3.68
CA ARG A 136 5.18 -42.26 4.62
C ARG A 136 4.71 -42.38 6.08
N ALA A 137 3.50 -41.90 6.40
CA ALA A 137 2.87 -42.06 7.70
C ALA A 137 2.15 -43.41 7.91
N ALA A 138 1.89 -44.17 6.83
CA ALA A 138 1.21 -45.47 6.89
C ALA A 138 2.16 -46.69 6.97
N ALA A 139 3.46 -46.46 7.14
CA ALA A 139 4.49 -47.51 7.15
C ALA A 139 5.32 -47.53 8.46
N ALA A 140 4.71 -47.20 9.60
CA ALA A 140 5.28 -47.51 10.90
C ALA A 140 4.78 -48.90 11.34
N PRO A 141 5.65 -49.90 11.56
CA PRO A 141 5.23 -51.19 12.08
C PRO A 141 4.78 -51.05 13.53
N HIS A 142 3.63 -51.65 13.81
CA HIS A 142 3.14 -51.91 15.15
C HIS A 142 4.03 -52.99 15.78
N THR A 143 5.12 -52.60 16.43
CA THR A 143 5.91 -53.55 17.23
C THR A 143 5.30 -53.65 18.61
N ALA A 144 4.67 -54.79 18.86
CA ALA A 144 4.12 -55.22 20.13
C ALA A 144 5.23 -55.58 21.14
N ALA A 145 5.01 -55.23 22.41
CA ALA A 145 5.16 -56.06 23.62
C ALA A 145 5.10 -55.16 24.86
#